data_AF-A0A9X4L117-F1
#
_entry.id   AF-A0A9X4L117-F1
#
_cell.length_a   1.000
_cell.length_b   1.000
_cell.length_c   1.000
_cell.angle_alpha   90.00
_cell.angle_beta   90.00
_cell.angle_gamma   90.00
#
_symmetry.space_group_name_H-M   'P 1'
#
loop_
_entity.id
_entity.type
_entity.pdbx_description
1 polymer ?
#
loop_
_entity_poly.entity_id
_entity_poly.type
_entity_poly.pdbx_seq_one_letter_code
_entity_poly.pdbx_strand_id
1 'polypeptide(L)'
;MSEKKPRDDRQADANMRVGDQALPELSWLPVPGSPFRVTGLPWLAQDGVFRRLPLRPSHPIRPEVDRLANFTTGVQVRFRTDSPRLYVRVKLADKYSMYQLAATGQCGIDCYIGGLGDQKYINTTRFDFTQTEYVSVLFETLPRGLRDITLNLPLYQGMEALWVGVEPASNIAEFPGFPTDKKVLLYGTSITHGACATRPGMAYPNILSRMFPLEFVNLGFSGNAQGGARACPSDRSDRQSGPAYSGL
;
A
#
# COMPACT_ATOMS: atom_id res chain seq x y z
N MET A 1 -1.71 2.46 60.55
CA MET A 1 -1.83 1.81 59.22
C MET A 1 -2.56 2.79 58.31
N SER A 2 -1.89 3.32 57.29
CA SER A 2 -2.50 4.27 56.34
C SER A 2 -3.31 3.48 55.32
N GLU A 3 -4.62 3.69 55.29
CA GLU A 3 -5.51 3.10 54.29
C GLU A 3 -5.14 3.64 52.90
N LYS A 4 -4.65 2.76 52.03
CA LYS A 4 -4.50 3.06 50.61
C LYS A 4 -5.89 3.10 49.97
N LYS A 5 -6.30 4.30 49.57
CA LYS A 5 -7.49 4.54 48.76
C LYS A 5 -7.43 3.68 47.47
N PRO A 6 -8.51 3.00 47.06
CA PRO A 6 -8.52 2.20 45.84
C PRO A 6 -8.26 3.09 44.61
N ARG A 7 -7.38 2.66 43.71
CA ARG A 7 -7.16 3.32 42.42
C ARG A 7 -8.41 3.11 41.56
N ASP A 8 -8.90 4.20 40.99
CA ASP A 8 -9.98 4.17 40.00
C ASP A 8 -9.37 3.83 38.63
N ASP A 9 -9.45 2.55 38.26
CA ASP A 9 -8.86 2.00 37.03
C ASP A 9 -9.56 2.53 35.74
N ARG A 10 -10.60 3.36 35.87
CA ARG A 10 -11.33 3.98 34.75
C ARG A 10 -10.78 5.35 34.34
N GLN A 11 -9.89 5.96 35.14
CA GLN A 11 -9.20 7.17 34.72
C GLN A 11 -7.95 6.80 33.92
N ALA A 12 -8.00 7.03 32.61
CA ALA A 12 -6.81 7.00 31.78
C ALA A 12 -5.76 7.95 32.37
N ASP A 13 -4.53 7.44 32.52
CA ASP A 13 -3.37 8.21 32.97
C ASP A 13 -3.27 9.52 32.19
N ALA A 14 -2.89 10.61 32.84
CA ALA A 14 -2.80 11.92 32.19
C ALA A 14 -1.83 11.91 30.99
N ASN A 15 -0.82 11.03 31.01
CA ASN A 15 0.12 10.80 29.90
C ASN A 15 -0.41 9.83 28.83
N MET A 16 -1.53 9.16 29.09
CA MET A 16 -2.26 8.29 28.14
C MET A 16 -3.44 9.02 27.48
N ARG A 17 -3.62 10.32 27.76
CA ARG A 17 -4.59 11.15 27.06
C ARG A 17 -4.06 11.46 25.66
N VAL A 18 -4.67 10.85 24.65
CA VAL A 18 -4.51 11.28 23.26
C VAL A 18 -5.25 12.60 23.14
N GLY A 19 -4.53 13.71 23.31
CA GLY A 19 -5.11 15.03 23.03
C GLY A 19 -5.37 15.18 21.54
N ASP A 20 -6.51 15.78 21.19
CA ASP A 20 -6.73 16.37 19.85
C ASP A 20 -5.74 17.54 19.69
N GLN A 21 -4.49 17.22 19.41
CA GLN A 21 -3.53 18.23 19.01
C GLN A 21 -3.91 18.69 17.61
N ALA A 22 -4.19 19.99 17.47
CA ALA A 22 -4.40 20.60 16.18
C ALA A 22 -3.21 20.27 15.27
N LEU A 23 -3.49 19.86 14.03
CA LEU A 23 -2.44 19.57 13.06
C LEU A 23 -1.54 20.81 12.91
N PRO A 24 -0.21 20.63 12.83
CA PRO A 24 0.67 21.76 12.53
C PRO A 24 0.33 22.34 11.15
N GLU A 25 0.75 23.57 10.91
CA GLU A 25 0.69 24.15 9.57
C GLU A 25 1.55 23.30 8.61
N LEU A 26 0.95 22.84 7.51
CA LEU A 26 1.57 21.94 6.55
C LEU A 26 1.29 22.44 5.13
N SER A 27 2.29 22.31 4.26
CA SER A 27 2.11 22.42 2.81
C SER A 27 1.65 21.07 2.26
N TRP A 28 0.41 21.00 1.78
CA TRP A 28 -0.19 19.80 1.22
C TRP A 28 -0.03 19.74 -0.29
N LEU A 29 0.55 18.65 -0.78
CA LEU A 29 0.82 18.43 -2.20
C LEU A 29 0.05 17.19 -2.67
N PRO A 30 -0.78 17.28 -3.73
CA PRO A 30 -1.55 16.16 -4.24
C PRO A 30 -0.67 15.13 -4.95
N VAL A 31 -1.08 13.86 -4.89
CA VAL A 31 -0.48 12.73 -5.62
C VAL A 31 -1.57 12.07 -6.48
N PRO A 32 -1.32 11.75 -7.76
CA PRO A 32 -0.09 12.02 -8.50
C PRO A 32 0.08 13.51 -8.85
N GLY A 33 1.31 13.92 -9.11
CA GLY A 33 1.68 15.30 -9.45
C GLY A 33 3.18 15.49 -9.24
N SER A 34 3.80 16.47 -9.92
CA SER A 34 5.20 16.80 -9.63
C SER A 34 5.32 17.30 -8.18
N PRO A 35 6.34 16.90 -7.41
CA PRO A 35 7.53 16.12 -7.80
C PRO A 35 7.46 14.61 -7.46
N PHE A 36 6.26 14.04 -7.30
CA PHE A 36 6.09 12.64 -6.91
C PHE A 36 6.26 11.68 -8.08
N ARG A 37 7.14 10.69 -7.91
CA ARG A 37 7.21 9.53 -8.80
C ARG A 37 6.35 8.41 -8.24
N VAL A 38 5.28 8.07 -8.95
CA VAL A 38 4.43 6.91 -8.61
C VAL A 38 4.87 5.70 -9.42
N THR A 39 5.18 4.59 -8.76
CA THR A 39 5.67 3.35 -9.38
C THR A 39 4.69 2.21 -9.16
N GLY A 40 4.70 1.20 -10.04
CA GLY A 40 3.80 0.04 -9.95
C GLY A 40 2.42 0.26 -10.62
N LEU A 41 2.22 1.40 -11.29
CA LEU A 41 1.02 1.72 -12.07
C LEU A 41 1.39 2.03 -13.54
N PRO A 42 1.49 1.02 -14.41
CA PRO A 42 1.91 1.21 -15.80
C PRO A 42 1.01 2.14 -16.62
N TRP A 43 -0.28 2.24 -16.25
CA TRP A 43 -1.29 3.01 -16.98
C TRP A 43 -1.59 4.38 -16.35
N LEU A 44 -0.88 4.78 -15.28
CA LEU A 44 -1.17 6.02 -14.57
C LEU A 44 -1.10 7.26 -15.47
N ALA A 45 -0.11 7.34 -16.36
CA ALA A 45 0.03 8.47 -17.29
C ALA A 45 -1.09 8.53 -18.33
N GLN A 46 -1.67 7.38 -18.67
CA GLN A 46 -2.76 7.26 -19.65
C GLN A 46 -4.11 7.55 -19.02
N ASP A 47 -4.38 6.97 -17.85
CA ASP A 47 -5.72 6.90 -17.27
C ASP A 47 -5.90 7.84 -16.08
N GLY A 48 -4.82 8.37 -15.48
CA GLY A 48 -4.87 9.35 -14.40
C GLY A 48 -5.40 8.82 -13.06
N VAL A 49 -5.56 7.50 -12.90
CA VAL A 49 -6.18 6.87 -11.73
C VAL A 49 -5.24 5.85 -11.06
N PHE A 50 -5.42 5.65 -9.74
CA PHE A 50 -4.69 4.64 -8.95
C PHE A 50 -5.19 3.21 -9.23
N ARG A 51 -4.95 2.72 -10.45
CA ARG A 51 -5.46 1.44 -10.93
C ARG A 51 -4.39 0.63 -11.67
N ARG A 52 -4.26 -0.64 -11.31
CA ARG A 52 -3.20 -1.56 -11.77
C ARG A 52 -3.43 -2.18 -13.15
N LEU A 53 -4.59 -1.96 -13.76
CA LEU A 53 -4.93 -2.38 -15.13
C LEU A 53 -5.59 -1.19 -15.86
N PRO A 54 -5.57 -1.15 -17.19
CA PRO A 54 -6.14 -0.03 -17.93
C PRO A 54 -7.64 0.10 -17.67
N LEU A 55 -8.16 1.34 -17.70
CA LEU A 55 -9.60 1.62 -17.64
C LEU A 55 -10.34 1.05 -18.84
N ARG A 56 -9.68 1.05 -20.00
CA ARG A 56 -10.21 0.51 -21.26
C ARG A 56 -9.29 -0.61 -21.76
N PRO A 57 -9.41 -1.83 -21.21
CA PRO A 57 -8.61 -2.95 -21.65
C PRO A 57 -8.95 -3.33 -23.09
N SER A 58 -7.95 -3.67 -23.89
CA SER A 58 -8.13 -4.11 -25.28
C SER A 58 -8.79 -5.49 -25.40
N HIS A 59 -8.87 -6.23 -24.28
CA HIS A 59 -9.43 -7.56 -24.19
C HIS A 59 -10.36 -7.65 -22.98
N PRO A 60 -11.41 -8.50 -23.02
CA PRO A 60 -12.26 -8.73 -21.86
C PRO A 60 -11.44 -9.22 -20.66
N ILE A 61 -11.62 -8.56 -19.53
CA ILE A 61 -11.09 -8.99 -18.23
C ILE A 61 -12.24 -9.48 -17.36
N ARG A 62 -11.97 -10.50 -16.55
CA ARG A 62 -12.97 -11.02 -15.63
C ARG A 62 -13.41 -9.95 -14.64
N PRO A 63 -14.70 -9.86 -14.29
CA PRO A 63 -15.19 -8.85 -13.34
C PRO A 63 -14.44 -8.84 -12.01
N GLU A 64 -14.03 -10.00 -11.49
CA GLU A 64 -13.29 -10.06 -10.23
C GLU A 64 -11.88 -9.47 -10.35
N VAL A 65 -11.20 -9.72 -11.47
CA VAL A 65 -9.88 -9.16 -11.78
C VAL A 65 -9.99 -7.66 -12.00
N ASP A 66 -11.01 -7.22 -12.73
CA ASP A 66 -11.32 -5.82 -12.97
C ASP A 66 -11.53 -5.05 -11.67
N ARG A 67 -12.33 -5.60 -10.75
CA ARG A 67 -12.55 -5.02 -9.42
C ARG A 67 -11.26 -4.95 -8.61
N LEU A 68 -10.49 -6.04 -8.56
CA LEU A 68 -9.23 -6.13 -7.81
C LEU A 68 -8.12 -5.25 -8.38
N ALA A 69 -8.20 -4.87 -9.65
CA ALA A 69 -7.25 -3.94 -10.26
C ALA A 69 -7.34 -2.52 -9.68
N ASN A 70 -8.45 -2.17 -9.02
CA ASN A 70 -8.58 -0.90 -8.30
C ASN A 70 -7.80 -0.86 -6.98
N PHE A 71 -7.30 -2.00 -6.47
CA PHE A 71 -6.49 -2.01 -5.25
C PHE A 71 -5.06 -1.59 -5.56
N THR A 72 -4.46 -0.83 -4.64
CA THR A 72 -3.14 -0.20 -4.83
C THR A 72 -1.96 -1.05 -4.35
N THR A 73 -2.13 -2.37 -4.25
CA THR A 73 -1.04 -3.26 -3.84
C THR A 73 0.19 -3.15 -4.74
N GLY A 74 1.37 -3.07 -4.12
CA GLY A 74 2.65 -2.90 -4.80
C GLY A 74 2.89 -1.51 -5.39
N VAL A 75 1.96 -0.57 -5.23
CA VAL A 75 2.15 0.82 -5.68
C VAL A 75 2.99 1.56 -4.64
N GLN A 76 3.95 2.35 -5.12
CA GLN A 76 4.78 3.19 -4.26
C GLN A 76 4.77 4.63 -4.74
N VAL A 77 4.82 5.58 -3.80
CA VAL A 77 5.05 7.01 -4.06
C VAL A 77 6.45 7.34 -3.56
N ARG A 78 7.28 7.90 -4.45
CA ARG A 78 8.70 8.16 -4.21
C ARG A 78 9.04 9.61 -4.51
N PHE A 79 9.77 10.23 -3.61
CA PHE A 79 10.20 11.63 -3.71
C PHE A 79 11.36 11.86 -2.73
N ARG A 80 11.94 13.05 -2.78
CA ARG A 80 12.94 13.52 -1.81
C ARG A 80 12.41 14.74 -1.08
N THR A 81 12.69 14.84 0.20
CA THR A 81 12.41 16.08 0.96
C THR A 81 13.42 16.27 2.08
N ASP A 82 13.69 17.52 2.45
CA ASP A 82 14.45 17.85 3.65
C ASP A 82 13.54 18.16 4.86
N SER A 83 12.22 18.05 4.68
CA SER A 83 11.22 18.38 5.70
C SER A 83 11.45 17.60 6.98
N PRO A 84 11.46 18.24 8.16
CA PRO A 84 11.57 17.54 9.43
C PRO A 84 10.29 16.78 9.80
N ARG A 85 9.17 17.07 9.12
CA ARG A 85 7.87 16.43 9.33
C ARG A 85 7.29 15.86 8.05
N LEU A 86 6.59 14.74 8.16
CA LEU A 86 5.89 14.14 7.03
C LEU A 86 4.56 13.58 7.47
N TYR A 87 3.54 13.98 6.74
CA TYR A 87 2.16 13.58 6.93
C TYR A 87 1.59 13.06 5.62
N VAL A 88 0.54 12.26 5.73
CA VAL A 88 -0.32 11.89 4.61
C VAL A 88 -1.77 12.22 4.93
N ARG A 89 -2.49 12.71 3.93
CA ARG A 89 -3.95 12.76 3.94
C ARG A 89 -4.44 11.81 2.85
N VAL A 90 -5.38 10.93 3.19
CA VAL A 90 -5.81 9.84 2.32
C VAL A 90 -7.32 9.83 2.24
N LYS A 91 -7.85 9.60 1.03
CA LYS A 91 -9.24 9.23 0.77
C LYS A 91 -9.27 7.87 0.09
N LEU A 92 -9.83 6.89 0.78
CA LEU A 92 -9.98 5.50 0.32
C LEU A 92 -11.33 5.34 -0.40
N ALA A 93 -11.40 4.37 -1.30
CA ALA A 93 -12.63 4.03 -2.01
C ALA A 93 -13.68 3.35 -1.10
N ASP A 94 -13.25 2.69 -0.02
CA ASP A 94 -14.11 2.08 0.98
C ASP A 94 -13.37 1.92 2.32
N LYS A 95 -14.11 1.63 3.39
CA LYS A 95 -13.58 1.40 4.73
C LYS A 95 -12.94 0.01 4.86
N TYR A 96 -12.25 -0.21 5.99
CA TYR A 96 -11.75 -1.53 6.35
C TYR A 96 -12.90 -2.53 6.51
N SER A 97 -12.69 -3.76 6.04
CA SER A 97 -13.76 -4.77 6.01
C SER A 97 -13.28 -6.21 6.13
N MET A 98 -12.00 -6.51 5.89
CA MET A 98 -11.48 -7.87 5.87
C MET A 98 -10.87 -8.23 7.22
N TYR A 99 -11.66 -8.83 8.11
CA TYR A 99 -11.27 -9.18 9.49
C TYR A 99 -9.97 -9.99 9.62
N GLN A 100 -9.60 -10.75 8.58
CA GLN A 100 -8.41 -11.58 8.52
C GLN A 100 -7.12 -10.80 8.18
N LEU A 101 -7.23 -9.55 7.72
CA LEU A 101 -6.10 -8.68 7.41
C LEU A 101 -5.93 -7.64 8.50
N ALA A 102 -4.70 -7.21 8.77
CA ALA A 102 -4.50 -6.01 9.59
C ALA A 102 -5.11 -4.80 8.87
N ALA A 103 -5.80 -3.91 9.60
CA ALA A 103 -6.36 -2.68 9.02
C ALA A 103 -5.27 -1.83 8.33
N THR A 104 -4.07 -1.78 8.92
CA THR A 104 -2.89 -1.15 8.33
C THR A 104 -2.43 -1.79 7.02
N GLY A 105 -2.59 -3.10 6.85
CA GLY A 105 -2.30 -3.80 5.59
C GLY A 105 -3.36 -3.55 4.52
N GLN A 106 -4.64 -3.60 4.89
CA GLN A 106 -5.74 -3.38 3.95
C GLN A 106 -5.81 -1.92 3.48
N CYS A 107 -5.75 -0.97 4.41
CA CYS A 107 -6.13 0.43 4.21
C CYS A 107 -5.01 1.43 4.54
N GLY A 108 -3.91 1.00 5.15
CA GLY A 108 -2.84 1.88 5.60
C GLY A 108 -1.76 2.14 4.54
N ILE A 109 -0.90 3.11 4.84
CA ILE A 109 0.33 3.42 4.12
C ILE A 109 1.50 3.18 5.08
N ASP A 110 2.62 2.64 4.61
CA ASP A 110 3.86 2.63 5.38
C ASP A 110 4.98 3.39 4.70
N CYS A 111 5.88 3.93 5.52
CA CYS A 111 6.92 4.87 5.12
C CYS A 111 8.29 4.28 5.37
N TYR A 112 9.13 4.43 4.37
CA TYR A 112 10.54 4.08 4.39
C TYR A 112 11.39 5.28 4.00
N ILE A 113 12.57 5.39 4.62
CA ILE A 113 13.60 6.37 4.29
C ILE A 113 14.87 5.64 3.87
N GLY A 114 15.48 6.10 2.78
CA GLY A 114 16.76 5.59 2.30
C GLY A 114 16.78 5.42 0.78
N GLY A 115 17.99 5.40 0.23
CA GLY A 115 18.20 5.15 -1.19
C GLY A 115 17.82 3.72 -1.59
N LEU A 116 17.80 3.46 -2.89
CA LEU A 116 17.60 2.12 -3.45
C LEU A 116 18.53 1.10 -2.75
N GLY A 117 18.00 0.00 -2.23
CA GLY A 117 18.79 -1.04 -1.55
C GLY A 117 18.98 -0.86 -0.04
N ASP A 118 18.79 0.35 0.51
CA ASP A 118 19.02 0.65 1.95
C ASP A 118 17.83 1.38 2.60
N GLN A 119 16.63 1.11 2.08
CA GLN A 119 15.39 1.67 2.64
C GLN A 119 15.09 1.09 4.02
N LYS A 120 15.02 1.96 5.03
CA LYS A 120 14.70 1.62 6.42
C LYS A 120 13.27 2.02 6.76
N TYR A 121 12.58 1.13 7.45
CA TYR A 121 11.22 1.38 7.92
C TYR A 121 11.20 2.54 8.93
N ILE A 122 10.23 3.43 8.81
CA ILE A 122 10.01 4.54 9.74
C ILE A 122 8.73 4.36 10.52
N ASN A 123 7.60 4.29 9.82
CA ASN A 123 6.30 4.26 10.46
C ASN A 123 5.22 3.75 9.50
N THR A 124 4.07 3.40 10.07
CA THR A 124 2.84 3.03 9.35
C THR A 124 1.73 3.96 9.84
N THR A 125 0.83 4.35 8.94
CA THR A 125 -0.27 5.24 9.28
C THR A 125 -1.14 4.66 10.39
N ARG A 126 -1.50 5.52 11.34
CA ARG A 126 -2.53 5.29 12.36
C ARG A 126 -3.77 6.07 11.96
N PHE A 127 -4.93 5.43 12.00
CA PHE A 127 -6.21 6.00 11.55
C PHE A 127 -7.37 5.23 12.18
N ASP A 128 -8.54 5.86 12.21
CA ASP A 128 -9.80 5.17 12.51
C ASP A 128 -10.22 4.34 11.30
N PHE A 129 -10.17 3.01 11.44
CA PHE A 129 -10.46 2.07 10.35
C PHE A 129 -11.93 2.06 9.93
N THR A 130 -12.82 2.72 10.68
CA THR A 130 -14.23 2.88 10.30
C THR A 130 -14.45 4.00 9.29
N GLN A 131 -13.47 4.88 9.11
CA GLN A 131 -13.51 6.01 8.18
C GLN A 131 -12.88 5.66 6.83
N THR A 132 -13.30 6.36 5.79
CA THR A 132 -12.69 6.33 4.45
C THR A 132 -11.66 7.43 4.24
N GLU A 133 -11.67 8.45 5.09
CA GLU A 133 -10.71 9.56 5.06
C GLU A 133 -9.92 9.65 6.35
N TYR A 134 -8.62 9.90 6.24
CA TYR A 134 -7.78 10.14 7.41
C TYR A 134 -6.58 11.03 7.10
N VAL A 135 -6.07 11.67 8.15
CA VAL A 135 -4.74 12.29 8.18
C VAL A 135 -3.88 11.48 9.15
N SER A 136 -2.65 11.19 8.77
CA SER A 136 -1.73 10.45 9.62
C SER A 136 -0.32 11.00 9.55
N VAL A 137 0.32 11.06 10.71
CA VAL A 137 1.70 11.44 10.88
C VAL A 137 2.62 10.25 10.62
N LEU A 138 3.63 10.44 9.77
CA LEU A 138 4.68 9.45 9.54
C LEU A 138 5.90 9.75 10.41
N PHE A 139 6.33 11.01 10.50
CA PHE A 139 7.36 11.49 11.43
C PHE A 139 7.26 13.01 11.63
N GLU A 140 7.81 13.55 12.73
CA GLU A 140 7.77 15.01 13.03
C GLU A 140 9.09 15.60 13.52
N THR A 141 10.06 14.78 13.89
CA THR A 141 11.25 15.22 14.63
C THR A 141 12.55 14.77 13.97
N LEU A 142 12.54 14.56 12.65
CA LEU A 142 13.77 14.25 11.93
C LEU A 142 14.58 15.53 11.69
N PRO A 143 15.92 15.53 11.88
CA PRO A 143 16.75 16.66 11.53
C PRO A 143 16.56 17.07 10.06
N ARG A 144 16.65 18.36 9.75
CA ARG A 144 16.62 18.83 8.36
C ARG A 144 17.77 18.20 7.58
N GLY A 145 17.45 17.73 6.37
CA GLY A 145 18.40 17.03 5.52
C GLY A 145 17.66 16.23 4.46
N LEU A 146 18.07 16.43 3.21
CA LEU A 146 17.42 15.82 2.05
C LEU A 146 17.50 14.29 2.14
N ARG A 147 16.35 13.63 2.06
CA ARG A 147 16.26 12.17 2.17
C ARG A 147 15.27 11.59 1.17
N ASP A 148 15.55 10.38 0.71
CA ASP A 148 14.70 9.61 -0.17
C ASP A 148 13.54 9.00 0.64
N ILE A 149 12.31 9.34 0.26
CA ILE A 149 11.08 8.81 0.85
C ILE A 149 10.47 7.77 -0.08
N THR A 150 9.97 6.68 0.50
CA THR A 150 9.13 5.69 -0.18
C THR A 150 7.89 5.41 0.66
N LEU A 151 6.72 5.69 0.11
CA LEU A 151 5.42 5.36 0.70
C LEU A 151 4.84 4.16 -0.04
N ASN A 152 4.61 3.03 0.61
CA ASN A 152 3.90 1.91 0.00
C ASN A 152 2.40 2.04 0.28
N LEU A 153 1.58 1.91 -0.77
CA LEU A 153 0.14 2.15 -0.73
C LEU A 153 -0.67 0.92 -0.28
N PRO A 154 -1.95 1.09 0.13
CA PRO A 154 -2.77 0.02 0.69
C PRO A 154 -2.84 -1.25 -0.16
N LEU A 155 -2.79 -2.43 0.47
CA LEU A 155 -2.76 -3.70 -0.26
C LEU A 155 -4.13 -4.14 -0.77
N TYR A 156 -5.19 -3.91 0.00
CA TYR A 156 -6.52 -4.45 -0.27
C TYR A 156 -7.59 -3.35 -0.28
N GLN A 157 -7.21 -2.14 -0.66
CA GLN A 157 -8.12 -1.02 -0.81
C GLN A 157 -7.73 -0.14 -2.01
N GLY A 158 -8.75 0.40 -2.67
CA GLY A 158 -8.59 1.44 -3.69
C GLY A 158 -8.42 2.82 -3.05
N MET A 159 -7.71 3.69 -3.75
CA MET A 159 -7.41 5.04 -3.26
C MET A 159 -7.97 6.07 -4.23
N GLU A 160 -8.84 6.93 -3.72
CA GLU A 160 -9.43 8.03 -4.50
C GLU A 160 -8.51 9.23 -4.54
N ALA A 161 -7.85 9.54 -3.42
CA ALA A 161 -6.92 10.66 -3.34
C ALA A 161 -5.85 10.48 -2.25
N LEU A 162 -4.70 11.08 -2.50
CA LEU A 162 -3.57 11.14 -1.58
C LEU A 162 -2.94 12.53 -1.64
N TRP A 163 -2.64 13.09 -0.48
CA TRP A 163 -1.79 14.27 -0.34
C TRP A 163 -0.64 13.97 0.61
N VAL A 164 0.52 14.50 0.28
CA VAL A 164 1.71 14.50 1.14
C VAL A 164 1.82 15.86 1.81
N GLY A 165 1.86 15.87 3.13
CA GLY A 165 2.03 17.07 3.94
C GLY A 165 3.47 17.19 4.43
N VAL A 166 4.10 18.32 4.16
CA VAL A 166 5.46 18.66 4.62
C VAL A 166 5.45 19.98 5.39
N GLU A 167 6.47 20.22 6.19
CA GLU A 167 6.64 21.51 6.88
C GLU A 167 6.82 22.62 5.83
N PRO A 168 6.16 23.80 6.00
CA PRO A 168 6.33 24.92 5.09
C PRO A 168 7.80 25.28 4.84
N ALA A 169 8.09 25.76 3.63
CA ALA A 169 9.43 26.09 3.13
C ALA A 169 10.43 24.92 3.04
N SER A 170 10.01 23.67 3.32
CA SER A 170 10.84 22.50 3.05
C SER A 170 10.94 22.25 1.55
N ASN A 171 12.11 21.82 1.11
CA ASN A 171 12.33 21.42 -0.27
C ASN A 171 11.68 20.06 -0.52
N ILE A 172 11.07 19.92 -1.70
CA ILE A 172 10.60 18.65 -2.21
C ILE A 172 11.10 18.49 -3.65
N ALA A 173 11.73 17.36 -3.92
CA ALA A 173 12.39 17.09 -5.19
C ALA A 173 12.04 15.70 -5.71
N GLU A 174 12.18 15.52 -7.01
CA GLU A 174 11.88 14.24 -7.65
C GLU A 174 12.83 13.14 -7.17
N PHE A 175 12.30 11.92 -7.10
CA PHE A 175 13.11 10.72 -6.92
C PHE A 175 14.00 10.52 -8.16
N PRO A 176 15.34 10.34 -8.00
CA PRO A 176 16.30 10.33 -9.10
C PRO A 176 16.08 9.23 -10.15
N GLY A 177 15.26 8.22 -9.84
CA GLY A 177 14.92 7.14 -10.77
C GLY A 177 15.67 5.85 -10.49
N PHE A 178 15.38 4.85 -11.31
CA PHE A 178 16.04 3.55 -11.24
C PHE A 178 17.25 3.53 -12.20
N PRO A 179 18.27 2.70 -11.94
CA PRO A 179 19.41 2.52 -12.86
C PRO A 179 19.03 2.02 -14.26
N THR A 180 17.81 1.50 -14.44
CA THR A 180 17.28 1.01 -15.71
C THR A 180 15.79 1.23 -15.79
N ASP A 181 15.26 1.42 -17.00
CA ASP A 181 13.83 1.52 -17.27
C ASP A 181 13.13 0.14 -17.34
N LYS A 182 13.87 -0.97 -17.18
CA LYS A 182 13.29 -2.31 -17.12
C LYS A 182 12.47 -2.48 -15.84
N LYS A 183 11.33 -3.16 -15.97
CA LYS A 183 10.40 -3.43 -14.87
C LYS A 183 10.26 -4.93 -14.65
N VAL A 184 10.03 -5.32 -13.40
CA VAL A 184 9.71 -6.70 -13.03
C VAL A 184 8.21 -6.80 -12.78
N LEU A 185 7.53 -7.63 -13.58
CA LEU A 185 6.10 -7.90 -13.40
C LEU A 185 5.93 -9.18 -12.59
N LEU A 186 5.15 -9.09 -11.51
CA LEU A 186 4.77 -10.22 -10.67
C LEU A 186 3.28 -10.50 -10.84
N TYR A 187 2.94 -11.65 -11.40
CA TYR A 187 1.56 -12.09 -11.53
C TYR A 187 1.30 -13.27 -10.61
N GLY A 188 0.21 -13.22 -9.85
CA GLY A 188 -0.10 -14.31 -8.93
C GLY A 188 -1.35 -14.09 -8.09
N THR A 189 -1.58 -15.00 -7.16
CA THR A 189 -2.82 -15.06 -6.36
C THR A 189 -2.78 -14.09 -5.17
N SER A 190 -3.50 -14.41 -4.09
CA SER A 190 -3.57 -13.62 -2.85
C SER A 190 -2.21 -13.39 -2.21
N ILE A 191 -1.26 -14.33 -2.32
CA ILE A 191 0.10 -14.17 -1.78
C ILE A 191 0.83 -13.04 -2.49
N THR A 192 0.71 -12.97 -3.82
CA THR A 192 1.30 -11.87 -4.63
C THR A 192 0.56 -10.57 -4.39
N HIS A 193 -0.76 -10.63 -4.21
CA HIS A 193 -1.55 -9.47 -3.82
C HIS A 193 -1.13 -8.90 -2.46
N GLY A 194 -0.61 -9.73 -1.55
CA GLY A 194 -0.07 -9.30 -0.25
C GLY A 194 -0.82 -9.82 0.97
N ALA A 195 -1.71 -10.82 0.81
CA ALA A 195 -2.30 -11.50 1.97
C ALA A 195 -1.25 -12.40 2.65
N CYS A 196 -1.08 -12.39 3.98
CA CYS A 196 -1.63 -11.48 5.00
C CYS A 196 -0.50 -10.62 5.61
N ALA A 197 0.09 -9.75 4.80
CA ALA A 197 1.09 -8.81 5.28
C ALA A 197 0.46 -7.79 6.24
N THR A 198 1.13 -7.53 7.36
CA THR A 198 0.63 -6.63 8.42
C THR A 198 0.59 -5.16 8.02
N ARG A 199 1.42 -4.77 7.05
CA ARG A 199 1.49 -3.43 6.46
C ARG A 199 2.01 -3.52 5.01
N PRO A 200 1.78 -2.51 4.16
CA PRO A 200 2.03 -2.65 2.73
C PRO A 200 3.46 -3.01 2.33
N GLY A 201 4.46 -2.44 2.98
CA GLY A 201 5.87 -2.74 2.73
C GLY A 201 6.29 -4.17 3.06
N MET A 202 5.45 -4.95 3.77
CA MET A 202 5.72 -6.36 4.07
C MET A 202 5.16 -7.34 3.04
N ALA A 203 4.41 -6.87 2.04
CA ALA A 203 4.10 -7.72 0.88
C ALA A 203 5.40 -8.09 0.16
N TYR A 204 5.59 -9.36 -0.19
CA TYR A 204 6.86 -9.81 -0.78
C TYR A 204 7.26 -9.02 -2.04
N PRO A 205 6.34 -8.55 -2.93
CA PRO A 205 6.72 -7.67 -4.04
C PRO A 205 7.41 -6.38 -3.58
N ASN A 206 6.95 -5.79 -2.48
CA ASN A 206 7.54 -4.60 -1.89
C ASN A 206 8.84 -4.91 -1.13
N ILE A 207 8.99 -6.11 -0.59
CA ILE A 207 10.28 -6.57 -0.04
C ILE A 207 11.32 -6.65 -1.16
N LEU A 208 10.97 -7.29 -2.28
CA LEU A 208 11.84 -7.42 -3.46
C LEU A 208 12.20 -6.04 -4.05
N SER A 209 11.26 -5.09 -4.11
CA SER A 209 11.54 -3.75 -4.64
C SER A 209 12.52 -2.93 -3.78
N ARG A 210 12.68 -3.29 -2.50
CA ARG A 210 13.74 -2.71 -1.66
C ARG A 210 15.08 -3.41 -1.83
N MET A 211 15.07 -4.71 -2.12
CA MET A 211 16.29 -5.50 -2.30
C MET A 211 16.94 -5.27 -3.67
N PHE A 212 16.13 -5.03 -4.70
CA PHE A 212 16.59 -4.86 -6.07
C PHE A 212 16.23 -3.46 -6.57
N PRO A 213 17.19 -2.70 -7.15
CA PRO A 213 16.97 -1.35 -7.63
C PRO A 213 16.20 -1.33 -8.97
N LEU A 214 15.00 -1.93 -8.98
CA LEU A 214 14.12 -2.07 -10.15
C LEU A 214 12.70 -1.63 -9.78
N GLU A 215 11.94 -1.18 -10.79
CA GLU A 215 10.51 -0.98 -10.62
C GLU A 215 9.79 -2.34 -10.64
N PHE A 216 9.02 -2.63 -9.59
CA PHE A 216 8.17 -3.82 -9.52
C PHE A 216 6.70 -3.45 -9.79
N VAL A 217 6.06 -4.23 -10.64
CA VAL A 217 4.62 -4.13 -10.95
C VAL A 217 3.94 -5.36 -10.36
N ASN A 218 3.16 -5.14 -9.31
CA ASN A 218 2.40 -6.20 -8.65
C ASN A 218 1.05 -6.39 -9.34
N LEU A 219 0.90 -7.46 -10.13
CA LEU A 219 -0.37 -7.92 -10.70
C LEU A 219 -0.90 -9.14 -9.94
N GLY A 220 -0.88 -9.06 -8.61
CA GLY A 220 -1.56 -10.00 -7.73
C GLY A 220 -3.08 -9.83 -7.79
N PHE A 221 -3.82 -10.91 -8.00
CA PHE A 221 -5.29 -10.94 -7.98
C PHE A 221 -5.77 -12.04 -7.04
N SER A 222 -6.13 -11.65 -5.82
CA SER A 222 -6.55 -12.54 -4.74
C SER A 222 -7.65 -13.51 -5.20
N GLY A 223 -7.36 -14.83 -5.15
CA GLY A 223 -8.27 -15.89 -5.59
C GLY A 223 -8.56 -15.96 -7.10
N ASN A 224 -7.96 -15.08 -7.91
CA ASN A 224 -8.39 -14.83 -9.29
C ASN A 224 -7.25 -14.86 -10.33
N ALA A 225 -6.01 -15.10 -9.91
CA ALA A 225 -4.90 -15.32 -10.83
C ALA A 225 -4.85 -16.77 -11.30
N GLN A 226 -5.75 -17.11 -12.22
CA GLN A 226 -5.94 -18.49 -12.70
C GLN A 226 -5.11 -18.82 -13.94
N GLY A 227 -4.31 -17.89 -14.50
CA GLY A 227 -3.65 -18.08 -15.79
C GLY A 227 -4.70 -18.30 -16.88
N GLY A 228 -5.18 -17.22 -17.51
CA GLY A 228 -6.33 -17.28 -18.42
C GLY A 228 -6.32 -18.50 -19.34
N ALA A 229 -7.42 -19.26 -19.34
CA ALA A 229 -7.61 -20.56 -19.99
C ALA A 229 -7.64 -20.53 -21.54
N ARG A 230 -6.89 -19.63 -22.18
CA ARG A 230 -6.65 -19.65 -23.63
C ARG A 230 -5.25 -20.09 -24.03
N ALA A 231 -4.38 -20.43 -23.07
CA ALA A 231 -3.05 -20.99 -23.36
C ALA A 231 -3.01 -22.53 -23.45
N CYS A 232 -4.10 -23.23 -23.12
CA CYS A 232 -4.16 -24.68 -23.30
C CYS A 232 -5.62 -25.14 -23.41
N PRO A 233 -6.10 -25.61 -24.57
CA PRO A 233 -7.37 -26.32 -24.63
C PRO A 233 -7.16 -27.69 -23.99
N SER A 234 -7.36 -27.81 -22.69
CA SER A 234 -7.51 -29.13 -22.07
C SER A 234 -8.98 -29.52 -22.24
N ASP A 235 -9.22 -30.28 -23.29
CA ASP A 235 -10.43 -31.04 -23.51
C ASP A 235 -10.77 -31.83 -22.23
N ARG A 236 -11.89 -31.47 -21.58
CA ARG A 236 -12.42 -32.17 -20.40
C ARG A 236 -13.69 -32.93 -20.77
N SER A 237 -13.72 -33.54 -21.94
CA SER A 237 -14.67 -34.57 -22.30
C SER A 237 -13.94 -35.85 -22.72
N ASP A 238 -13.21 -36.45 -21.78
CA ASP A 238 -12.89 -37.88 -21.85
C ASP A 238 -12.34 -38.37 -20.49
N ARG A 239 -13.26 -38.62 -19.56
CA ARG A 239 -13.08 -39.61 -18.51
C ARG A 239 -14.37 -40.39 -18.34
N GLN A 240 -14.65 -41.26 -19.31
CA GLN A 240 -15.52 -42.41 -19.12
C GLN A 240 -14.82 -43.40 -18.17
N SER A 241 -15.56 -43.79 -17.12
CA SER A 241 -15.58 -45.08 -16.42
C SER A 241 -14.32 -45.97 -16.45
N GLY A 242 -13.70 -46.15 -15.27
CA GLY A 242 -12.82 -47.28 -14.93
C GLY A 242 -13.27 -47.92 -13.61
N PRO A 243 -13.07 -49.23 -13.40
CA PRO A 243 -13.94 -50.08 -12.58
C PRO A 243 -13.69 -49.99 -11.08
N ALA A 244 -14.75 -50.29 -10.32
CA ALA A 244 -14.71 -50.49 -8.88
C ALA A 244 -13.81 -51.68 -8.51
N TYR A 245 -12.88 -51.46 -7.57
CA TYR A 245 -12.12 -52.51 -6.92
C TYR A 245 -12.74 -52.81 -5.55
N SER A 246 -13.31 -54.00 -5.42
CA SER A 246 -13.65 -54.67 -4.17
C SER A 246 -12.40 -55.32 -3.57
N GLY A 247 -12.16 -55.16 -2.26
CA GLY A 247 -11.21 -55.99 -1.54
C GLY A 247 -10.67 -55.41 -0.23
N LEU A 248 -11.45 -55.50 0.85
CA LEU A 248 -11.17 -56.19 2.12
C LEU A 248 -12.34 -56.01 3.07
#